data_AF-A0A3M1ZES0-F1
#
_entry.id   AF-A0A3M1ZES0-F1
#
_cell.length_a   1.000
_cell.length_b   1.000
_cell.length_c   1.000
_cell.angle_alpha   90.00
_cell.angle_beta   90.00
_cell.angle_gamma   90.00
#
_symmetry.space_group_name_H-M   'P 1'
#
loop_
_entity.id
_entity.type
_entity.pdbx_description
1 polymer ?
#
loop_
_entity_poly.entity_id
_entity_poly.type
_entity_poly.pdbx_seq_one_letter_code
_entity_poly.pdbx_strand_id
1 'polypeptide(L)' 'MTHLDKGKFAKKHPPERKPRPEVAEAVRKRAEGGEIACAAAFAVAEECGATPAEVGLAIDLQEISI' A
#
# COMPACT_ATOMS: atom_id res chain seq x y z
N MET A 1 3.76 -23.43 6.71
CA MET A 1 3.37 -22.11 7.22
C MET A 1 2.06 -21.73 6.55
N THR A 2 1.03 -21.45 7.34
CA THR A 2 -0.36 -21.35 6.89
C THR A 2 -0.57 -20.04 6.14
N HIS A 3 -0.62 -20.09 4.80
CA HIS A 3 -0.95 -18.95 3.93
C HIS A 3 -2.48 -18.72 3.91
N LEU A 4 -3.11 -18.32 5.03
CA LEU A 4 -4.58 -18.17 5.08
C LEU A 4 -5.10 -16.86 5.68
N ASP A 5 -4.26 -15.82 5.75
CA ASP A 5 -4.71 -14.47 6.14
C ASP A 5 -4.33 -13.38 5.12
N LYS A 6 -3.99 -13.77 3.88
CA LYS A 6 -3.85 -12.82 2.77
C LYS A 6 -5.26 -12.41 2.32
N GLY A 7 -5.75 -11.25 2.77
CA GLY A 7 -6.86 -10.60 2.09
C GLY A 7 -7.87 -9.74 2.89
N LYS A 8 -7.47 -9.10 4.00
CA LYS A 8 -8.39 -8.23 4.79
C LYS A 8 -7.73 -6.94 5.33
N PHE A 9 -6.65 -6.51 4.70
CA PHE A 9 -5.94 -5.29 5.04
C PHE A 9 -6.82 -4.04 4.88
N ALA A 10 -7.60 -3.99 3.80
CA ALA A 10 -8.64 -2.99 3.57
C ALA A 10 -9.66 -2.83 4.71
N LYS A 11 -9.93 -3.89 5.50
CA LYS A 11 -10.90 -3.84 6.62
C LYS A 11 -10.37 -3.10 7.84
N LYS A 12 -9.06 -2.81 7.93
CA LYS A 12 -8.47 -2.00 9.00
C LYS A 12 -8.85 -0.53 8.88
N HIS A 13 -9.34 -0.10 7.72
CA HIS A 13 -9.66 1.28 7.44
C HIS A 13 -11.15 1.46 7.14
N PRO A 14 -11.76 2.58 7.55
CA PRO A 14 -13.13 2.89 7.17
C PRO A 14 -13.22 2.97 5.63
N PRO A 15 -14.31 2.48 5.01
CA PRO A 15 -14.46 2.40 3.55
C PRO A 15 -14.41 3.77 2.83
N GLU A 16 -14.53 4.86 3.58
CA GLU A 16 -14.39 6.23 3.09
C GLU A 16 -12.93 6.69 2.97
N ARG A 17 -11.98 6.02 3.62
CA ARG A 17 -10.56 6.37 3.54
C ARG A 17 -9.98 5.78 2.26
N LYS A 18 -9.88 6.61 1.22
CA LYS A 18 -9.23 6.27 -0.04
C LYS A 18 -7.85 6.95 -0.11
N PRO A 19 -6.80 6.21 -0.50
CA PRO A 19 -5.50 6.78 -0.80
C PRO A 19 -5.63 7.66 -2.04
N ARG A 20 -4.73 8.62 -2.18
CA ARG A 20 -4.65 9.40 -3.41
C ARG A 20 -4.38 8.44 -4.59
N PRO A 21 -5.02 8.66 -5.75
CA PRO A 21 -4.83 7.81 -6.92
C PRO A 21 -3.37 7.77 -7.38
N GLU A 22 -2.65 8.90 -7.26
CA GLU A 22 -1.21 9.00 -7.55
C GLU A 22 -0.36 8.03 -6.70
N VAL A 23 -0.67 7.93 -5.40
CA VAL A 23 0.04 7.05 -4.46
C VAL A 23 -0.28 5.59 -4.78
N ALA A 24 -1.53 5.24 -5.01
CA ALA A 24 -1.94 3.88 -5.34
C ALA A 24 -1.35 3.38 -6.68
N GLU A 25 -1.23 4.26 -7.67
CA GLU A 25 -0.54 3.94 -8.92
C GLU A 25 0.97 3.76 -8.72
N ALA A 26 1.61 4.66 -7.97
CA ALA A 26 3.03 4.59 -7.69
C ALA A 26 3.40 3.33 -6.90
N VAL A 27 2.62 2.99 -5.85
CA VAL A 27 2.77 1.74 -5.09
C VAL A 27 2.63 0.53 -6.01
N ARG A 28 1.59 0.49 -6.86
CA ARG A 28 1.38 -0.63 -7.79
C ARG A 28 2.49 -0.80 -8.83
N LYS A 29 3.09 0.30 -9.29
CA LYS A 29 4.23 0.27 -10.23
C LYS A 29 5.52 -0.21 -9.56
N ARG A 30 5.69 0.07 -8.27
CA ARG A 30 6.87 -0.30 -7.47
C ARG A 30 6.73 -1.67 -6.81
N ALA A 31 5.50 -2.16 -6.64
CA ALA A 31 5.23 -3.48 -6.09
C ALA A 31 5.48 -4.56 -7.15
N GLU A 32 6.25 -5.57 -6.77
CA GLU A 32 6.58 -6.72 -7.60
C GLU A 32 6.01 -7.98 -6.93
N GLY A 33 5.25 -8.81 -7.65
CA GLY A 33 4.70 -10.05 -7.07
C GLY A 33 3.67 -9.87 -5.93
N GLY A 34 3.12 -8.67 -5.74
CA GLY A 34 2.22 -8.37 -4.62
C GLY A 34 2.96 -8.05 -3.32
N GLU A 35 4.24 -7.70 -3.42
CA GLU A 35 5.07 -7.22 -2.32
C GLU A 35 5.81 -5.94 -2.74
N ILE A 36 6.05 -5.04 -1.78
CA ILE A 36 6.80 -3.80 -1.99
C ILE A 36 7.86 -3.66 -0.91
N ALA A 37 9.09 -3.33 -1.30
CA ALA A 37 10.14 -3.07 -0.33
C ALA A 37 9.80 -1.83 0.51
N CYS A 38 10.10 -1.87 1.82
CA CYS A 38 9.87 -0.73 2.71
C CYS A 38 10.57 0.56 2.20
N ALA A 39 11.78 0.45 1.66
CA ALA A 39 12.47 1.57 1.03
C ALA A 39 11.71 2.14 -0.19
N ALA A 40 11.08 1.29 -1.00
CA ALA A 40 10.29 1.72 -2.14
C ALA A 40 8.98 2.40 -1.70
N ALA A 41 8.34 1.91 -0.63
CA ALA A 41 7.16 2.55 -0.06
C ALA A 41 7.47 3.98 0.45
N PHE A 42 8.60 4.16 1.15
CA PHE A 42 9.03 5.49 1.58
C PHE A 42 9.42 6.39 0.39
N ALA A 43 10.08 5.85 -0.64
CA ALA A 43 10.37 6.62 -1.85
C ALA A 43 9.08 7.12 -2.53
N VAL A 44 8.05 6.29 -2.62
CA VAL A 44 6.73 6.70 -3.15
C VAL A 44 6.10 7.80 -2.30
N ALA A 45 6.25 7.75 -0.97
CA ALA A 45 5.77 8.80 -0.08
C ALA A 45 6.43 10.15 -0.41
N GLU A 46 7.75 10.17 -0.59
CA GLU A 46 8.48 11.39 -0.95
C GLU A 46 8.15 11.87 -2.37
N GLU A 47 8.07 10.96 -3.35
CA GLU A 47 7.76 11.29 -4.75
C GLU A 47 6.35 11.87 -4.92
N CYS A 48 5.35 11.35 -4.21
CA CYS A 48 3.98 11.87 -4.23
C CYS A 48 3.74 12.98 -3.20
N GLY A 49 4.72 13.34 -2.36
CA GLY A 49 4.51 14.25 -1.23
C GLY A 49 3.41 13.76 -0.27
N ALA A 50 3.25 12.44 -0.15
CA ALA A 50 2.26 11.78 0.67
C ALA A 50 2.87 11.35 2.02
N THR A 51 2.01 11.10 3.00
CA THR A 51 2.49 10.56 4.28
C THR A 51 2.75 9.05 4.19
N PRO A 52 3.70 8.49 4.97
CA PRO A 52 3.90 7.04 5.05
C PRO A 52 2.61 6.28 5.42
N ALA A 53 1.72 6.91 6.18
CA ALA A 53 0.41 6.36 6.52
C ALA A 53 -0.54 6.29 5.31
N GLU A 54 -0.50 7.24 4.38
CA GLU A 54 -1.24 7.17 3.12
C GLU A 54 -0.69 6.09 2.18
N VAL A 55 0.63 5.93 2.16
CA VAL A 55 1.26 4.84 1.40
C VAL A 55 0.90 3.48 1.99
N GLY A 56 0.97 3.33 3.32
CA GLY A 56 0.53 2.12 4.02
C GLY A 56 -0.93 1.79 3.75
N LEU A 57 -1.81 2.80 3.77
CA LEU A 57 -3.22 2.65 3.38
C LEU A 57 -3.36 2.15 1.94
N ALA A 58 -2.57 2.69 0.99
CA ALA A 58 -2.58 2.24 -0.40
C ALA A 58 -2.11 0.79 -0.53
N ILE A 59 -1.04 0.41 0.16
CA ILE A 59 -0.51 -0.96 0.22
C ILE A 59 -1.57 -1.92 0.80
N ASP A 60 -2.16 -1.59 1.97
CA ASP A 60 -3.20 -2.37 2.62
C ASP A 60 -4.44 -2.52 1.72
N LEU A 61 -4.88 -1.47 1.02
CA LEU A 61 -6.05 -1.52 0.12
C LEU A 61 -5.80 -2.29 -1.17
N GLN A 62 -4.54 -2.34 -1.62
CA GLN A 62 -4.14 -3.12 -2.79
C GLN A 62 -3.74 -4.56 -2.41
N GLU A 63 -3.87 -4.92 -1.13
CA GLU A 63 -3.51 -6.23 -0.58
C GLU A 63 -2.04 -6.61 -0.83
N ILE A 64 -1.19 -5.58 -0.96
CA ILE A 64 0.25 -5.69 -1.15
C ILE A 64 0.89 -5.90 0.23
N SER A 65 1.91 -6.76 0.29
CA SER A 65 2.69 -7.00 1.51
C SER A 65 3.95 -6.12 1.53
N ILE A 66 4.37 -5.67 2.71
CA ILE A 66 5.57 -4.84 2.92
C ILE A 66 6.51 -5.50 3.93
#